data_AF-A0A957LFM7-F1
#
_entry.id   AF-A0A957LFM7-F1
#
_cell.length_a   1.000
_cell.length_b   1.000
_cell.length_c   1.000
_cell.angle_alpha   90.00
_cell.angle_beta   90.00
_cell.angle_gamma   90.00
#
_symmetry.space_group_name_H-M   'P 1'
#
loop_
_entity.id
_entity.type
_entity.pdbx_description
1 polymer ?
#
loop_
_entity_poly.entity_id
_entity_poly.type
_entity_poly.pdbx_seq_one_letter_code
_entity_poly.pdbx_strand_id
1 'polypeptide(L)'
;SWPLVRFIQQVPDAEFRIAEVDAPMRAFLAGDPWPALQNAWAILLSFGVQGDLLWRQNVAGMPIFGPALAILFYMGLLLSVWRWRDARYAFFTLWISCAVIPSVMTVDAPSSIRMINILPVLAIPSSILLLEIRQRRPLRGSKTAVGHNEKAVDNPQVIHRNRWLSTVIPTLSTDLWINSWITLLTITILLFYGWRTSDAIFNIWAKQEEEVRFVWQASLTEMARYIDERPEIKDVTIVGWTPETMDAPTMALTLRREDVELRHTGQVGEVQTAVIPASFSGPSYLMRPTVLPFNYYLELGLQEWGSDPQQIASFTLYELEGALDPRPQVPLQAQFGDELQLLGYDFELPPPFEQFEIVTYWRVLQPPTAERRIFMHMLDKNGVMLGQFDGSSAPAEFWQTGDLVMQYHTLPNNNIPFEIQMGVYHPAPPWPRLTTAEGADFVTLTLTEN
;
A
#
# COMPACT_ATOMS: atom_id res chain seq x y z
N SER A 1 0.91 29.68 4.94
CA SER A 1 1.40 29.02 6.17
C SER A 1 0.69 29.51 7.43
N TRP A 2 0.44 30.82 7.64
CA TRP A 2 -0.20 31.34 8.87
C TRP A 2 -1.59 30.74 9.24
N PRO A 3 -2.53 30.49 8.31
CA PRO A 3 -3.81 29.87 8.65
C PRO A 3 -3.67 28.43 9.17
N LEU A 4 -2.71 27.68 8.61
CA LEU A 4 -2.42 26.30 9.01
C LEU A 4 -1.82 26.24 10.42
N VAL A 5 -0.89 27.15 10.73
CA VAL A 5 -0.30 27.26 12.08
C VAL A 5 -1.39 27.58 13.11
N ARG A 6 -2.30 28.49 12.79
CA ARG A 6 -3.43 28.83 13.67
C ARG A 6 -4.39 27.65 13.87
N PHE A 7 -4.65 26.88 12.83
CA PHE A 7 -5.49 25.67 12.90
C PHE A 7 -4.87 24.61 13.82
N ILE A 8 -3.59 24.29 13.62
CA ILE A 8 -2.85 23.33 14.43
C ILE A 8 -2.83 23.73 15.92
N GLN A 9 -2.65 25.02 16.21
CA GLN A 9 -2.68 25.53 17.59
C GLN A 9 -4.06 25.47 18.25
N GLN A 10 -5.15 25.38 17.47
CA GLN A 10 -6.53 25.42 17.97
C GLN A 10 -7.17 24.03 18.09
N VAL A 11 -6.60 23.02 17.43
CA VAL A 11 -7.11 21.64 17.43
C VAL A 11 -6.11 20.75 18.17
N PRO A 12 -6.35 20.43 19.45
CA PRO A 12 -5.61 19.39 20.14
C PRO A 12 -5.64 18.11 19.31
N ASP A 13 -4.52 17.39 19.24
CA ASP A 13 -4.35 16.13 18.50
C ASP A 13 -4.28 16.23 16.96
N ALA A 14 -4.33 17.43 16.37
CA ALA A 14 -4.05 17.60 14.93
C ALA A 14 -2.63 17.15 14.52
N GLU A 15 -1.70 17.07 15.49
CA GLU A 15 -0.31 16.65 15.31
C GLU A 15 -0.04 15.18 15.69
N PHE A 16 -1.08 14.34 15.89
CA PHE A 16 -0.90 12.97 16.37
C PHE A 16 0.19 12.19 15.62
N ARG A 17 0.23 12.33 14.28
CA ARG A 17 1.25 11.70 13.43
C ARG A 17 2.67 12.27 13.63
N ILE A 18 2.84 13.53 14.01
CA ILE A 18 4.17 14.15 14.25
C ILE A 18 4.82 13.53 15.50
N ALA A 19 4.04 13.28 16.55
CA ALA A 19 4.51 12.64 17.78
C ALA A 19 4.92 11.17 17.61
N GLU A 20 4.41 10.49 16.57
CA GLU A 20 4.80 9.13 16.22
C GLU A 20 6.18 9.07 15.55
N VAL A 21 6.54 10.09 14.76
CA VAL A 21 7.78 10.07 13.95
C VAL A 21 8.97 10.72 14.62
N ASP A 22 8.75 11.61 15.60
CA ASP A 22 9.78 12.46 16.20
C ASP A 22 10.52 11.81 17.39
N ALA A 23 10.28 10.53 17.68
CA ALA A 23 10.83 9.86 18.86
C ALA A 23 12.36 9.99 18.98
N PRO A 24 13.19 9.85 17.91
CA PRO A 24 14.62 10.07 18.00
C PRO A 24 15.00 11.53 18.28
N MET A 25 14.27 12.50 17.73
CA MET A 25 14.46 13.93 18.03
C MET A 25 14.16 14.21 19.50
N ARG A 26 13.04 13.68 20.04
CA ARG A 26 12.68 13.85 21.45
C ARG A 26 13.74 13.24 22.38
N ALA A 27 14.23 12.04 22.08
CA ALA A 27 15.32 11.41 22.83
C ALA A 27 16.59 12.28 22.80
N PHE A 28 16.97 12.78 21.62
CA PHE A 28 18.14 13.66 21.46
C PHE A 28 18.02 14.94 22.30
N LEU A 29 16.86 15.60 22.26
CA LEU A 29 16.58 16.81 23.06
C LEU A 29 16.51 16.53 24.57
N ALA A 30 16.12 15.32 24.96
CA ALA A 30 16.14 14.85 26.36
C ALA A 30 17.54 14.45 26.85
N GLY A 31 18.57 14.55 26.00
CA GLY A 31 19.95 14.25 26.34
C GLY A 31 20.40 12.81 26.03
N ASP A 32 19.56 12.00 25.36
CA ASP A 32 19.93 10.69 24.84
C ASP A 32 20.23 10.75 23.34
N PRO A 33 21.51 10.83 22.92
CA PRO A 33 21.87 10.90 21.52
C PRO A 33 21.83 9.53 20.81
N TRP A 34 21.63 8.44 21.54
CA TRP A 34 21.85 7.09 21.01
C TRP A 34 20.93 6.73 19.83
N PRO A 35 19.61 7.02 19.86
CA PRO A 35 18.74 6.75 18.70
C PRO A 35 19.19 7.48 17.43
N ALA A 36 19.61 8.75 17.56
CA ALA A 36 20.12 9.53 16.42
C ALA A 36 21.44 8.96 15.89
N LEU A 37 22.34 8.48 16.74
CA LEU A 37 23.59 7.85 16.32
C LEU A 37 23.36 6.52 15.59
N GLN A 38 22.41 5.70 16.08
CA GLN A 38 21.99 4.47 15.39
C GLN A 38 21.43 4.78 14.01
N ASN A 39 20.57 5.79 13.90
CA ASN A 39 20.03 6.25 12.63
C ASN A 39 21.12 6.75 11.68
N ALA A 40 22.07 7.55 12.18
CA ALA A 40 23.20 8.04 11.40
C ALA A 40 24.06 6.88 10.87
N TRP A 41 24.29 5.84 11.68
CA TRP A 41 25.00 4.64 11.26
C TRP A 41 24.25 3.87 10.18
N ALA A 42 22.94 3.66 10.36
CA ALA A 42 22.09 3.00 9.36
C ALA A 42 22.08 3.76 8.03
N ILE A 43 22.01 5.09 8.06
CA ILE A 43 22.12 5.96 6.87
C ILE A 43 23.50 5.84 6.20
N LEU A 44 24.59 5.77 6.97
CA LEU A 44 25.91 5.56 6.39
C LEU A 44 25.98 4.21 5.64
N LEU A 45 25.35 3.16 6.16
CA LEU A 45 25.27 1.85 5.51
C LEU A 45 24.34 1.84 4.28
N SER A 46 23.35 2.73 4.21
CA SER A 46 22.34 2.77 3.14
C SER A 46 22.88 3.06 1.75
N PHE A 47 24.05 3.68 1.66
CA PHE A 47 24.67 3.99 0.37
C PHE A 47 25.26 2.76 -0.34
N GLY A 48 25.54 1.65 0.35
CA GLY A 48 26.20 0.51 -0.29
C GLY A 48 26.06 -0.86 0.37
N VAL A 49 25.49 -0.93 1.56
CA VAL A 49 25.38 -2.17 2.36
C VAL A 49 23.91 -2.56 2.53
N GLN A 50 23.11 -1.72 3.18
CA GLN A 50 21.72 -2.02 3.49
C GLN A 50 20.88 -0.74 3.43
N GLY A 51 19.98 -0.66 2.45
CA GLY A 51 19.13 0.49 2.18
C GLY A 51 17.93 0.63 3.12
N ASP A 52 16.99 1.47 2.68
CA ASP A 52 15.71 1.71 3.34
C ASP A 52 14.86 0.43 3.35
N LEU A 53 14.37 0.05 4.53
CA LEU A 53 13.55 -1.16 4.72
C LEU A 53 12.07 -0.91 4.42
N LEU A 54 11.66 0.36 4.24
CA LEU A 54 10.29 0.70 3.87
C LEU A 54 10.04 0.31 2.41
N TRP A 55 9.40 -0.83 2.23
CA TRP A 55 8.97 -1.37 0.95
C TRP A 55 8.05 -0.42 0.16
N ARG A 56 7.44 0.60 0.77
CA ARG A 56 6.50 1.51 0.07
C ARG A 56 7.14 2.37 -1.02
N GLN A 57 8.46 2.58 -0.94
CA GLN A 57 9.16 3.57 -1.78
C GLN A 57 10.11 2.93 -2.79
N ASN A 58 10.63 1.74 -2.50
CA ASN A 58 11.55 0.99 -3.34
C ASN A 58 11.64 -0.46 -2.84
N VAL A 59 12.44 -1.30 -3.52
CA VAL A 59 12.82 -2.64 -3.02
C VAL A 59 13.43 -2.52 -1.63
N ALA A 60 12.82 -3.18 -0.64
CA ALA A 60 13.24 -3.10 0.75
C ALA A 60 14.68 -3.58 0.94
N GLY A 61 15.47 -2.81 1.69
CA GLY A 61 16.87 -3.08 1.99
C GLY A 61 17.83 -2.88 0.82
N MET A 62 17.35 -2.53 -0.39
CA MET A 62 18.24 -2.32 -1.53
C MET A 62 19.10 -1.06 -1.31
N PRO A 63 20.44 -1.17 -1.31
CA PRO A 63 21.31 -0.01 -1.14
C PRO A 63 21.24 0.94 -2.34
N ILE A 64 21.49 2.23 -2.10
CA ILE A 64 21.41 3.28 -3.11
C ILE A 64 22.39 3.01 -4.27
N PHE A 65 23.59 2.54 -3.96
CA PHE A 65 24.59 2.18 -4.97
C PHE A 65 24.88 0.69 -4.95
N GLY A 66 25.20 0.14 -6.14
CA GLY A 66 25.85 -1.16 -6.24
C GLY A 66 27.29 -1.12 -5.66
N PRO A 67 27.90 -2.27 -5.35
CA PRO A 67 29.18 -2.33 -4.62
C PRO A 67 30.30 -1.47 -5.21
N ALA A 68 30.43 -1.45 -6.54
CA ALA A 68 31.48 -0.66 -7.22
C ALA A 68 31.26 0.86 -7.05
N LEU A 69 30.04 1.35 -7.25
CA LEU A 69 29.72 2.77 -7.08
C LEU A 69 29.74 3.18 -5.60
N ALA A 70 29.36 2.27 -4.70
CA ALA A 70 29.42 2.50 -3.26
C ALA A 70 30.87 2.73 -2.80
N ILE A 71 31.83 1.92 -3.25
CA ILE A 71 33.26 2.12 -2.93
C ILE A 71 33.72 3.51 -3.40
N LEU A 72 33.40 3.89 -4.64
CA LEU A 72 33.76 5.21 -5.17
C LEU A 72 33.10 6.35 -4.37
N PHE A 73 31.84 6.16 -3.98
CA PHE A 73 31.09 7.12 -3.17
C PHE A 73 31.74 7.31 -1.79
N TYR A 74 32.00 6.22 -1.05
CA TYR A 74 32.61 6.29 0.28
C TYR A 74 34.02 6.87 0.23
N MET A 75 34.85 6.46 -0.74
CA MET A 75 36.19 7.02 -0.93
C MET A 75 36.15 8.50 -1.30
N GLY A 76 35.21 8.91 -2.15
CA GLY A 76 34.99 10.32 -2.51
C GLY A 76 34.48 11.15 -1.35
N LEU A 77 33.63 10.58 -0.50
CA LEU A 77 33.12 11.21 0.71
C LEU A 77 34.26 11.42 1.72
N LEU A 78 35.07 10.38 1.97
CA LEU A 78 36.27 10.47 2.81
C LEU A 78 37.25 11.52 2.29
N LEU A 79 37.47 11.58 0.97
CA LEU A 79 38.31 12.61 0.36
C LEU A 79 37.74 14.02 0.58
N SER A 80 36.41 14.18 0.49
CA SER A 80 35.75 15.47 0.71
C SER A 80 35.86 15.94 2.14
N VAL A 81 35.69 15.02 3.10
CA VAL A 81 35.94 15.29 4.53
C VAL A 81 37.42 15.60 4.78
N TRP A 82 38.34 14.87 4.16
CA TRP A 82 39.78 15.11 4.34
C TRP A 82 40.21 16.48 3.78
N ARG A 83 39.62 16.91 2.66
CA ARG A 83 39.87 18.19 2.00
C ARG A 83 38.89 19.30 2.38
N TRP A 84 38.26 19.21 3.55
CA TRP A 84 37.27 20.19 4.03
C TRP A 84 37.76 21.65 4.07
N ARG A 85 39.08 21.90 4.01
CA ARG A 85 39.63 23.27 3.92
C ARG A 85 39.40 23.94 2.56
N ASP A 86 39.11 23.17 1.52
CA ASP A 86 38.69 23.68 0.23
C ASP A 86 37.17 23.84 0.22
N ALA A 87 36.70 25.08 -0.01
CA ALA A 87 35.30 25.46 0.08
C ALA A 87 34.37 24.58 -0.78
N ARG A 88 34.86 24.03 -1.89
CA ARG A 88 34.07 23.16 -2.78
C ARG A 88 33.73 21.85 -2.10
N TYR A 89 34.71 21.21 -1.47
CA TYR A 89 34.51 19.95 -0.76
C TYR A 89 33.71 20.17 0.53
N ALA A 90 34.00 21.26 1.25
CA ALA A 90 33.25 21.65 2.43
C ALA A 90 31.75 21.84 2.14
N PHE A 91 31.42 22.50 1.03
CA PHE A 91 30.05 22.72 0.61
C PHE A 91 29.29 21.42 0.36
N PHE A 92 29.89 20.46 -0.37
CA PHE A 92 29.24 19.16 -0.62
C PHE A 92 29.11 18.31 0.64
N THR A 93 30.13 18.31 1.50
CA THR A 93 30.03 17.63 2.80
C THR A 93 28.92 18.22 3.66
N LEU A 94 28.83 19.56 3.75
CA LEU A 94 27.76 20.25 4.47
C LEU A 94 26.39 19.91 3.88
N TRP A 95 26.23 19.93 2.55
CA TRP A 95 24.97 19.60 1.90
C TRP A 95 24.54 18.17 2.24
N ILE A 96 25.42 17.18 2.06
CA ILE A 96 25.13 15.78 2.39
C ILE A 96 24.73 15.66 3.87
N SER A 97 25.49 16.28 4.77
CA SER A 97 25.18 16.29 6.21
C SER A 97 23.80 16.88 6.48
N CYS A 98 23.45 18.03 5.89
CA CYS A 98 22.14 18.65 6.07
C CYS A 98 20.99 17.81 5.47
N ALA A 99 21.23 17.17 4.31
CA ALA A 99 20.23 16.37 3.62
C ALA A 99 19.83 15.10 4.39
N VAL A 100 20.72 14.55 5.23
CA VAL A 100 20.40 13.35 6.02
C VAL A 100 19.77 13.65 7.39
N ILE A 101 19.86 14.89 7.90
CA ILE A 101 19.34 15.27 9.23
C ILE A 101 17.88 14.85 9.45
N PRO A 102 16.94 15.07 8.51
CA PRO A 102 15.55 14.67 8.73
C PRO A 102 15.40 13.17 9.00
N SER A 103 16.16 12.31 8.31
CA SER A 103 16.13 10.87 8.54
C SER A 103 16.91 10.47 9.81
N VAL A 104 17.96 11.20 10.19
CA VAL A 104 18.68 10.95 11.45
C VAL A 104 17.76 11.18 12.66
N MET A 105 16.90 12.18 12.59
CA MET A 105 16.10 12.65 13.72
C MET A 105 14.68 12.08 13.78
N THR A 106 14.34 11.11 12.92
CA THR A 106 13.01 10.50 12.86
C THR A 106 13.08 8.97 12.86
N VAL A 107 11.99 8.29 13.17
CA VAL A 107 11.91 6.81 13.19
C VAL A 107 12.14 6.20 11.80
N ASP A 108 12.37 4.88 11.69
CA ASP A 108 12.53 4.18 10.39
C ASP A 108 13.70 4.70 9.53
N ALA A 109 14.81 5.09 10.15
CA ALA A 109 16.03 5.36 9.41
C ALA A 109 16.67 4.03 8.91
N PRO A 110 17.23 4.00 7.68
CA PRO A 110 17.35 5.11 6.74
C PRO A 110 16.05 5.31 5.94
N SER A 111 15.60 6.56 5.79
CA SER A 111 14.38 6.89 5.04
C SER A 111 14.70 7.67 3.76
N SER A 112 14.44 7.06 2.61
CA SER A 112 14.79 7.62 1.30
C SER A 112 14.04 8.91 0.99
N ILE A 113 12.74 8.97 1.31
CA ILE A 113 11.92 10.17 1.12
C ILE A 113 12.39 11.34 2.00
N ARG A 114 12.87 11.07 3.22
CA ARG A 114 13.37 12.11 4.14
C ARG A 114 14.76 12.61 3.78
N MET A 115 15.47 11.87 2.93
CA MET A 115 16.78 12.24 2.38
C MET A 115 16.70 12.78 0.95
N ILE A 116 15.50 13.04 0.39
CA ILE A 116 15.32 13.43 -1.03
C ILE A 116 16.19 14.61 -1.48
N ASN A 117 16.54 15.52 -0.55
CA ASN A 117 17.41 16.67 -0.82
C ASN A 117 18.88 16.30 -1.10
N ILE A 118 19.28 15.04 -0.95
CA ILE A 118 20.62 14.54 -1.29
C ILE A 118 20.80 14.35 -2.79
N LEU A 119 19.72 14.15 -3.55
CA LEU A 119 19.76 13.77 -4.97
C LEU A 119 20.67 14.66 -5.84
N PRO A 120 20.69 16.00 -5.71
CA PRO A 120 21.55 16.85 -6.53
C PRO A 120 23.05 16.63 -6.30
N VAL A 121 23.43 16.15 -5.12
CA VAL A 121 24.84 15.96 -4.72
C VAL A 121 25.26 14.50 -4.62
N LEU A 122 24.31 13.57 -4.80
CA LEU A 122 24.50 12.15 -4.55
C LEU A 122 25.63 11.53 -5.39
N ALA A 123 25.76 11.92 -6.66
CA ALA A 123 26.81 11.43 -7.56
C ALA A 123 28.16 12.17 -7.41
N ILE A 124 28.19 13.29 -6.68
CA ILE A 124 29.35 14.19 -6.65
C ILE A 124 30.57 13.53 -5.98
N PRO A 125 30.46 12.85 -4.81
CA PRO A 125 31.60 12.18 -4.20
C PRO A 125 32.31 11.20 -5.14
N SER A 126 31.53 10.35 -5.82
CA SER A 126 32.05 9.38 -6.80
C SER A 126 32.77 10.06 -7.96
N SER A 127 32.24 11.19 -8.46
CA SER A 127 32.85 11.95 -9.56
C SER A 127 34.16 12.63 -9.16
N ILE A 128 34.22 13.21 -7.96
CA ILE A 128 35.40 13.91 -7.43
C ILE A 128 36.59 12.94 -7.36
N LEU A 129 36.37 11.73 -6.87
CA LEU A 129 37.41 10.72 -6.77
C LEU A 129 37.99 10.36 -8.15
N LEU A 130 37.13 10.16 -9.14
CA LEU A 130 37.56 9.84 -10.51
C LEU A 130 38.38 10.97 -11.14
N LEU A 131 37.98 12.22 -10.91
CA LEU A 131 38.73 13.40 -11.38
C LEU A 131 40.10 13.51 -10.70
N GLU A 132 40.18 13.27 -9.40
CA GLU A 132 41.44 13.30 -8.66
C GLU A 132 42.40 12.20 -9.14
N ILE A 133 41.90 10.98 -9.39
CA ILE A 133 42.70 9.87 -9.95
C ILE A 133 43.22 10.25 -11.35
N ARG A 134 42.41 10.91 -12.18
CA ARG A 134 42.82 11.35 -13.52
C ARG A 134 43.93 12.40 -13.47
N GLN A 135 43.81 13.40 -12.59
CA GLN A 135 44.80 14.48 -12.47
C GLN A 135 46.16 14.00 -11.95
N ARG A 136 46.19 12.92 -11.17
CA ARG A 136 47.45 12.32 -10.66
C ARG A 136 48.15 11.38 -11.64
N ARG A 137 47.52 11.01 -12.75
CA ARG A 137 48.20 10.27 -13.82
C ARG A 137 48.97 11.27 -14.69
N PRO A 138 50.31 11.21 -14.78
CA PRO A 138 51.03 12.01 -15.76
C PRO A 138 50.51 11.64 -17.15
N LEU A 139 50.05 12.63 -17.91
CA LEU A 139 49.68 12.46 -19.32
C LEU A 139 50.87 11.86 -20.06
N ARG A 140 50.82 10.55 -20.32
CA ARG A 140 51.88 9.84 -21.03
C ARG A 140 51.77 10.21 -22.52
N GLY A 141 52.51 11.25 -22.90
CA GLY A 141 52.95 11.54 -24.26
C GLY A 141 51.87 11.72 -25.32
N SER A 142 51.33 12.94 -25.43
CA SER A 142 50.97 13.49 -26.74
C SER A 142 51.77 14.78 -26.93
N LYS A 143 52.93 14.66 -27.58
CA LYS A 143 53.59 15.80 -28.21
C LYS A 143 52.89 16.03 -29.54
N THR A 144 51.81 16.81 -29.56
CA THR A 144 51.43 17.55 -30.75
C THR A 144 51.58 19.03 -30.43
N ALA A 145 52.62 19.61 -31.01
CA ALA A 145 52.91 21.02 -30.95
C ALA A 145 51.71 21.80 -31.51
N VAL A 146 51.05 22.58 -30.66
CA VAL A 146 50.19 23.68 -31.08
C VAL A 146 50.93 24.96 -30.69
N GLY A 147 51.48 25.63 -31.71
CA GLY A 147 52.16 26.90 -31.54
C GLY A 147 51.22 27.92 -30.90
N HIS A 148 51.67 28.52 -29.79
CA HIS A 148 51.08 29.72 -29.25
C HIS A 148 51.27 30.85 -30.27
N ASN A 149 50.16 31.42 -30.76
CA ASN A 149 50.17 32.73 -31.36
C ASN A 149 49.32 33.64 -30.47
N GLU A 150 50.00 34.36 -29.58
CA GLU A 150 49.45 35.46 -28.81
C GLU A 150 49.08 36.59 -29.76
N LYS A 151 47.78 36.74 -30.05
CA LYS A 151 47.20 38.05 -30.33
C LYS A 151 45.91 38.19 -29.55
N ALA A 152 46.04 38.92 -28.46
CA ALA A 152 44.95 39.51 -27.71
C ALA A 152 44.04 40.33 -28.64
N VAL A 153 42.74 40.11 -28.52
CA VAL A 153 41.73 41.10 -28.91
C VAL A 153 40.80 41.25 -27.70
N ASP A 154 40.99 42.36 -27.00
CA ASP A 154 40.04 42.92 -26.06
C ASP A 154 38.67 43.11 -26.75
N ASN A 155 37.62 42.51 -26.21
CA ASN A 155 36.30 43.12 -26.31
C ASN A 155 35.39 42.65 -25.16
N PRO A 156 34.96 43.54 -24.25
CA PRO A 156 34.10 43.19 -23.13
C PRO A 156 32.65 43.49 -23.47
N GLN A 157 31.90 42.57 -24.10
CA GLN A 157 30.44 42.63 -24.11
C GLN A 157 29.78 41.25 -24.02
N VAL A 158 28.75 41.22 -23.18
CA VAL A 158 27.93 40.11 -22.74
C VAL A 158 27.05 39.58 -23.89
N ILE A 159 26.60 38.32 -23.74
CA ILE A 159 25.59 37.59 -24.56
C ILE A 159 26.16 36.78 -25.73
N HIS A 160 26.43 35.48 -25.50
CA HIS A 160 26.04 34.32 -26.35
C HIS A 160 26.60 33.01 -25.76
N ARG A 161 25.99 32.50 -24.68
CA ARG A 161 26.37 31.23 -24.01
C ARG A 161 25.98 29.95 -24.79
N ASN A 162 25.50 30.09 -26.03
CA ASN A 162 25.04 28.96 -26.86
C ASN A 162 26.07 28.45 -27.88
N ARG A 163 27.19 29.18 -28.11
CA ARG A 163 28.28 28.70 -28.99
C ARG A 163 29.20 27.66 -28.34
N TRP A 164 29.06 27.42 -27.04
CA TRP A 164 29.82 26.38 -26.33
C TRP A 164 29.31 24.97 -26.67
N LEU A 165 28.00 24.80 -26.89
CA LEU A 165 27.44 23.51 -27.30
C LEU A 165 27.92 23.09 -28.69
N SER A 166 27.99 24.00 -29.66
CA SER A 166 28.45 23.69 -31.01
C SER A 166 29.94 23.37 -31.12
N THR A 167 30.75 23.73 -30.11
CA THR A 167 32.16 23.35 -30.01
C THR A 167 32.37 22.07 -29.18
N VAL A 168 31.48 21.79 -28.22
CA VAL A 168 31.50 20.59 -27.38
C VAL A 168 30.97 19.35 -28.13
N ILE A 169 29.98 19.52 -29.02
CA ILE A 169 29.37 18.42 -29.81
C ILE A 169 30.39 17.73 -30.74
N PRO A 170 31.21 18.46 -31.54
CA PRO A 170 32.22 17.83 -32.38
C PRO A 170 33.31 17.11 -31.57
N THR A 171 33.76 17.68 -30.44
CA THR A 171 34.79 17.08 -29.57
C THR A 171 34.29 15.84 -28.83
N LEU A 172 33.02 15.82 -28.39
CA LEU A 172 32.39 14.61 -27.84
C LEU A 172 32.34 13.51 -28.90
N SER A 173 31.89 13.84 -30.12
CA SER A 173 31.79 12.92 -31.25
C SER A 173 33.15 12.33 -31.68
N THR A 174 34.24 13.10 -31.62
CA THR A 174 35.57 12.63 -32.02
C THR A 174 36.28 11.87 -30.90
N ASP A 175 36.19 12.29 -29.63
CA ASP A 175 36.83 11.59 -28.51
C ASP A 175 36.13 10.27 -28.14
N LEU A 176 34.81 10.17 -28.32
CA LEU A 176 34.05 8.92 -28.12
C LEU A 176 34.48 7.82 -29.11
N TRP A 177 34.96 8.21 -30.30
CA TRP A 177 35.41 7.27 -31.34
C TRP A 177 36.89 6.89 -31.16
N ILE A 178 37.73 7.80 -30.64
CA ILE A 178 39.15 7.56 -30.34
C ILE A 178 39.34 6.69 -29.08
N ASN A 179 38.45 6.83 -28.08
CA ASN A 179 38.47 6.01 -26.85
C ASN A 179 37.33 4.99 -26.82
N SER A 180 37.20 4.21 -27.90
CA SER A 180 36.12 3.25 -28.13
C SER A 180 35.82 2.33 -26.93
N TRP A 181 36.84 1.92 -26.17
CA TRP A 181 36.65 1.08 -24.99
C TRP A 181 36.03 1.81 -23.78
N ILE A 182 36.32 3.10 -23.57
CA ILE A 182 35.73 3.91 -22.48
C ILE A 182 34.26 4.18 -22.79
N THR A 183 33.99 4.53 -24.05
CA THR A 183 32.63 4.70 -24.57
C THR A 183 31.83 3.42 -24.38
N LEU A 184 32.39 2.28 -24.80
CA LEU A 184 31.75 0.97 -24.64
C LEU A 184 31.53 0.63 -23.16
N LEU A 185 32.52 0.82 -22.30
CA LEU A 185 32.39 0.62 -20.84
C LEU A 185 31.29 1.51 -20.24
N THR A 186 31.23 2.78 -20.63
CA THR A 186 30.21 3.73 -20.13
C THR A 186 28.82 3.29 -20.56
N ILE A 187 28.66 2.92 -21.84
CA ILE A 187 27.39 2.38 -22.37
C ILE A 187 27.02 1.10 -21.63
N THR A 188 27.96 0.17 -21.43
CA THR A 188 27.72 -1.07 -20.70
C THR A 188 27.27 -0.80 -19.26
N ILE A 189 27.90 0.13 -18.55
CA ILE A 189 27.50 0.52 -17.19
C ILE A 189 26.10 1.12 -17.19
N LEU A 190 25.78 2.02 -18.13
CA LEU A 190 24.46 2.61 -18.25
C LEU A 190 23.38 1.56 -18.56
N LEU A 191 23.65 0.66 -19.50
CA LEU A 191 22.74 -0.45 -19.83
C LEU A 191 22.57 -1.41 -18.65
N PHE A 192 23.64 -1.73 -17.92
CA PHE A 192 23.58 -2.58 -16.73
C PHE A 192 22.73 -1.94 -15.62
N TYR A 193 22.95 -0.67 -15.29
CA TYR A 193 22.17 0.01 -14.26
C TYR A 193 20.73 0.29 -14.73
N GLY A 194 20.51 0.55 -16.02
CA GLY A 194 19.18 0.65 -16.61
C GLY A 194 18.40 -0.66 -16.48
N TRP A 195 19.01 -1.79 -16.87
CA TRP A 195 18.43 -3.12 -16.71
C TRP A 195 18.18 -3.46 -15.24
N ARG A 196 19.17 -3.28 -14.36
CA ARG A 196 19.03 -3.54 -12.91
C ARG A 196 17.90 -2.73 -12.29
N THR A 197 17.80 -1.44 -12.61
CA THR A 197 16.75 -0.57 -12.08
C THR A 197 15.39 -1.00 -12.62
N SER A 198 15.31 -1.37 -13.90
CA SER A 198 14.11 -1.89 -14.52
C SER A 198 13.63 -3.18 -13.84
N ASP A 199 14.52 -4.13 -13.60
CA ASP A 199 14.20 -5.38 -12.90
C ASP A 199 13.81 -5.13 -11.43
N ALA A 200 14.54 -4.27 -10.73
CA ALA A 200 14.23 -3.89 -9.36
C ALA A 200 12.82 -3.28 -9.22
N ILE A 201 12.48 -2.28 -10.03
CA ILE A 201 11.22 -1.54 -9.91
C ILE A 201 10.04 -2.33 -10.50
N PHE A 202 10.18 -2.84 -11.72
CA PHE A 202 9.04 -3.41 -12.46
C PHE A 202 8.84 -4.92 -12.24
N ASN A 203 9.82 -5.62 -11.65
CA ASN A 203 9.74 -7.05 -11.43
C ASN A 203 9.79 -7.40 -9.95
N ILE A 204 10.82 -6.98 -9.22
CA ILE A 204 10.99 -7.31 -7.79
C ILE A 204 9.96 -6.53 -6.97
N TRP A 205 10.05 -5.20 -6.97
CA TRP A 205 9.22 -4.33 -6.14
C TRP A 205 7.72 -4.49 -6.45
N ALA A 206 7.36 -4.50 -7.74
CA ALA A 206 5.97 -4.59 -8.17
C ALA A 206 5.32 -5.98 -7.94
N LYS A 207 6.09 -7.06 -7.80
CA LYS A 207 5.54 -8.42 -7.72
C LYS A 207 5.79 -9.16 -6.42
N GLN A 208 6.93 -8.95 -5.77
CA GLN A 208 7.33 -9.77 -4.63
C GLN A 208 6.77 -9.26 -3.30
N GLU A 209 6.47 -7.96 -3.21
CA GLU A 209 5.93 -7.39 -1.98
C GLU A 209 4.39 -7.31 -2.08
N GLU A 210 3.72 -8.21 -1.37
CA GLU A 210 2.25 -8.26 -1.30
C GLU A 210 1.67 -6.92 -0.81
N GLU A 211 2.36 -6.27 0.12
CA GLU A 211 1.94 -4.97 0.67
C GLU A 211 2.02 -3.83 -0.35
N VAL A 212 2.93 -3.91 -1.35
CA VAL A 212 2.99 -2.93 -2.47
C VAL A 212 1.71 -3.03 -3.29
N ARG A 213 1.29 -4.25 -3.62
CA ARG A 213 0.06 -4.46 -4.41
C ARG A 213 -1.18 -4.03 -3.66
N PHE A 214 -1.20 -4.21 -2.35
CA PHE A 214 -2.22 -3.66 -1.45
C PHE A 214 -2.27 -2.13 -1.53
N VAL A 215 -1.17 -1.43 -1.21
CA VAL A 215 -1.16 0.04 -1.14
C VAL A 215 -1.52 0.71 -2.46
N TRP A 216 -1.09 0.12 -3.57
CA TRP A 216 -1.34 0.66 -4.89
C TRP A 216 -2.60 0.08 -5.56
N GLN A 217 -3.39 -0.71 -4.84
CA GLN A 217 -4.62 -1.36 -5.32
C GLN A 217 -4.45 -2.03 -6.69
N ALA A 218 -3.29 -2.65 -6.90
CA ALA A 218 -2.91 -3.26 -8.17
C ALA A 218 -3.86 -4.40 -8.55
N SER A 219 -4.29 -5.18 -7.55
CA SER A 219 -5.24 -6.28 -7.75
C SER A 219 -6.60 -5.81 -8.23
N LEU A 220 -7.12 -4.68 -7.73
CA LEU A 220 -8.39 -4.11 -8.21
C LEU A 220 -8.27 -3.66 -9.67
N THR A 221 -7.14 -3.03 -10.02
CA THR A 221 -6.87 -2.64 -11.42
C THR A 221 -6.79 -3.86 -12.34
N GLU A 222 -6.20 -4.97 -11.88
CA GLU A 222 -6.16 -6.23 -12.64
C GLU A 222 -7.55 -6.88 -12.78
N MET A 223 -8.39 -6.83 -11.74
CA MET A 223 -9.79 -7.29 -11.80
C MET A 223 -10.60 -6.44 -12.78
N ALA A 224 -10.47 -5.11 -12.72
CA ALA A 224 -11.14 -4.20 -13.65
C ALA A 224 -10.80 -4.54 -15.11
N ARG A 225 -9.52 -4.74 -15.41
CA ARG A 225 -9.08 -5.20 -16.73
C ARG A 225 -9.65 -6.57 -17.11
N TYR A 226 -9.70 -7.51 -16.16
CA TYR A 226 -10.28 -8.84 -16.39
C TYR A 226 -11.76 -8.79 -16.75
N ILE A 227 -12.53 -7.91 -16.08
CA ILE A 227 -13.95 -7.62 -16.35
C ILE A 227 -14.11 -6.93 -17.71
N ASP A 228 -13.26 -5.96 -18.05
CA ASP A 228 -13.28 -5.29 -19.35
C ASP A 228 -13.08 -6.27 -20.52
N GLU A 229 -12.27 -7.30 -20.33
CA GLU A 229 -11.98 -8.34 -21.31
C GLU A 229 -13.11 -9.39 -21.45
N ARG A 230 -14.12 -9.38 -20.56
CA ARG A 230 -15.16 -10.42 -20.43
C ARG A 230 -16.57 -9.82 -20.37
N PRO A 231 -17.21 -9.58 -21.53
CA PRO A 231 -18.55 -8.99 -21.62
C PRO A 231 -19.64 -9.74 -20.87
N GLU A 232 -19.47 -11.04 -20.63
CA GLU A 232 -20.35 -11.92 -19.86
C GLU A 232 -20.45 -11.54 -18.38
N ILE A 233 -19.42 -10.89 -17.83
CA ILE A 233 -19.44 -10.42 -16.44
C ILE A 233 -20.28 -9.13 -16.39
N LYS A 234 -21.42 -9.21 -15.68
CA LYS A 234 -22.36 -8.12 -15.42
C LYS A 234 -22.53 -7.86 -13.93
N ASP A 235 -22.58 -8.91 -13.14
CA ASP A 235 -22.77 -8.85 -11.70
C ASP A 235 -21.55 -9.43 -11.00
N VAL A 236 -20.83 -8.58 -10.26
CA VAL A 236 -19.59 -8.99 -9.59
C VAL A 236 -19.41 -8.27 -8.27
N THR A 237 -18.96 -9.02 -7.26
CA THR A 237 -18.49 -8.47 -6.00
C THR A 237 -16.98 -8.31 -6.02
N ILE A 238 -16.53 -7.08 -5.77
CA ILE A 238 -15.13 -6.74 -5.58
C ILE A 238 -14.85 -6.73 -4.08
N VAL A 239 -14.04 -7.69 -3.65
CA VAL A 239 -13.54 -7.77 -2.30
C VAL A 239 -12.25 -6.95 -2.24
N GLY A 240 -12.15 -6.03 -1.29
CA GLY A 240 -10.95 -5.22 -1.10
C GLY A 240 -10.71 -4.88 0.37
N TRP A 241 -9.81 -3.95 0.61
CA TRP A 241 -9.39 -3.61 1.98
C TRP A 241 -10.17 -2.44 2.57
N THR A 242 -10.72 -1.60 1.71
CA THR A 242 -11.34 -0.32 2.07
C THR A 242 -12.62 -0.11 1.27
N PRO A 243 -13.58 -1.05 1.35
CA PRO A 243 -14.78 -1.02 0.53
C PRO A 243 -15.64 0.21 0.79
N GLU A 244 -15.57 0.75 2.01
CA GLU A 244 -16.29 1.96 2.43
C GLU A 244 -15.70 3.27 1.87
N THR A 245 -14.44 3.26 1.41
CA THR A 245 -13.75 4.52 1.04
C THR A 245 -13.08 4.49 -0.32
N MET A 246 -12.14 3.58 -0.58
CA MET A 246 -11.25 3.70 -1.75
C MET A 246 -11.53 2.68 -2.85
N ASP A 247 -12.13 1.53 -2.52
CA ASP A 247 -12.26 0.44 -3.49
C ASP A 247 -13.23 0.83 -4.62
N ALA A 248 -14.38 1.42 -4.30
CA ALA A 248 -15.35 1.88 -5.30
C ALA A 248 -14.80 3.03 -6.19
N PRO A 249 -14.20 4.12 -5.66
CA PRO A 249 -13.52 5.11 -6.49
C PRO A 249 -12.43 4.54 -7.39
N THR A 250 -11.67 3.56 -6.91
CA THR A 250 -10.64 2.91 -7.74
C THR A 250 -11.23 2.10 -8.87
N MET A 251 -12.29 1.32 -8.60
CA MET A 251 -13.01 0.62 -9.67
C MET A 251 -13.61 1.61 -10.67
N ALA A 252 -14.20 2.71 -10.22
CA ALA A 252 -14.73 3.76 -11.10
C ALA A 252 -13.67 4.42 -12.00
N LEU A 253 -12.42 4.50 -11.56
CA LEU A 253 -11.30 5.04 -12.35
C LEU A 253 -10.65 4.01 -13.28
N THR A 254 -10.74 2.73 -12.95
CA THR A 254 -9.98 1.67 -13.63
C THR A 254 -10.82 0.83 -14.58
N LEU A 255 -12.09 0.56 -14.22
CA LEU A 255 -13.05 -0.15 -15.05
C LEU A 255 -13.53 0.74 -16.20
N ARG A 256 -13.55 0.22 -17.42
CA ARG A 256 -13.90 0.99 -18.63
C ARG A 256 -15.28 0.65 -19.17
N ARG A 257 -16.11 0.05 -18.33
CA ARG A 257 -17.47 -0.41 -18.62
C ARG A 257 -18.44 0.17 -17.60
N GLU A 258 -19.61 0.57 -18.09
CA GLU A 258 -20.71 1.10 -17.28
C GLU A 258 -21.87 0.10 -17.13
N ASP A 259 -21.78 -1.05 -17.80
CA ASP A 259 -22.81 -2.09 -17.83
C ASP A 259 -22.54 -3.21 -16.82
N VAL A 260 -21.77 -2.91 -15.76
CA VAL A 260 -21.37 -3.85 -14.71
C VAL A 260 -21.84 -3.29 -13.38
N GLU A 261 -22.65 -4.07 -12.68
CA GLU A 261 -23.15 -3.76 -11.35
C GLU A 261 -22.18 -4.32 -10.30
N LEU A 262 -21.44 -3.43 -9.65
CA LEU A 262 -20.42 -3.77 -8.66
C LEU A 262 -20.99 -3.80 -7.24
N ARG A 263 -20.68 -4.87 -6.51
CA ARG A 263 -20.82 -4.95 -5.05
C ARG A 263 -19.44 -4.77 -4.43
N HIS A 264 -19.36 -4.19 -3.24
CA HIS A 264 -18.11 -4.05 -2.51
C HIS A 264 -18.19 -4.71 -1.14
N THR A 265 -17.12 -5.41 -0.76
CA THR A 265 -16.97 -6.02 0.57
C THR A 265 -15.49 -6.12 0.92
N GLY A 266 -15.18 -6.48 2.16
CA GLY A 266 -13.83 -6.75 2.63
C GLY A 266 -13.35 -5.82 3.73
N GLN A 267 -12.19 -6.13 4.28
CA GLN A 267 -11.56 -5.40 5.37
C GLN A 267 -10.07 -5.75 5.40
N VAL A 268 -9.28 -4.99 6.16
CA VAL A 268 -7.88 -5.37 6.39
C VAL A 268 -7.83 -6.63 7.26
N GLY A 269 -7.06 -7.64 6.82
CA GLY A 269 -6.92 -8.91 7.52
C GLY A 269 -7.76 -10.00 6.87
N GLU A 270 -8.48 -10.76 7.68
CA GLU A 270 -9.37 -11.81 7.18
C GLU A 270 -10.75 -11.24 6.84
N VAL A 271 -11.27 -11.53 5.64
CA VAL A 271 -12.57 -11.00 5.20
C VAL A 271 -13.70 -11.82 5.79
N GLN A 272 -14.58 -11.15 6.56
CA GLN A 272 -15.68 -11.78 7.32
C GLN A 272 -17.06 -11.57 6.69
N THR A 273 -17.14 -10.99 5.49
CA THR A 273 -18.41 -10.82 4.78
C THR A 273 -18.23 -11.09 3.29
N ALA A 274 -19.04 -12.00 2.75
CA ALA A 274 -19.16 -12.24 1.32
C ALA A 274 -20.53 -11.76 0.86
N VAL A 275 -20.56 -10.93 -0.18
CA VAL A 275 -21.78 -10.55 -0.88
C VAL A 275 -21.78 -11.31 -2.19
N ILE A 276 -22.79 -12.14 -2.40
CA ILE A 276 -22.96 -12.90 -3.64
C ILE A 276 -24.05 -12.21 -4.44
N PRO A 277 -23.74 -11.67 -5.64
CA PRO A 277 -24.74 -11.01 -6.45
C PRO A 277 -25.86 -11.96 -6.84
N ALA A 278 -27.11 -11.49 -6.87
CA ALA A 278 -28.19 -12.24 -7.49
C ALA A 278 -28.07 -12.21 -9.01
N SER A 279 -27.73 -13.35 -9.63
CA SER A 279 -27.75 -13.51 -11.08
C SER A 279 -28.81 -14.53 -11.47
N PHE A 280 -29.79 -14.12 -12.29
CA PHE A 280 -30.88 -14.97 -12.78
C PHE A 280 -30.66 -15.50 -14.19
N SER A 281 -29.66 -14.98 -14.90
CA SER A 281 -29.39 -15.28 -16.32
C SER A 281 -27.95 -15.73 -16.59
N GLY A 282 -27.14 -15.90 -15.56
CA GLY A 282 -25.74 -16.30 -15.67
C GLY A 282 -25.13 -16.63 -14.30
N PRO A 283 -23.83 -16.88 -14.28
CA PRO A 283 -23.08 -17.02 -13.03
C PRO A 283 -22.98 -15.69 -12.28
N SER A 284 -22.74 -15.79 -10.97
CA SER A 284 -22.36 -14.70 -10.10
C SER A 284 -20.87 -14.76 -9.81
N TYR A 285 -20.20 -13.60 -9.80
CA TYR A 285 -18.76 -13.54 -9.64
C TYR A 285 -18.36 -12.84 -8.34
N LEU A 286 -17.35 -13.38 -7.66
CA LEU A 286 -16.62 -12.67 -6.60
C LEU A 286 -15.14 -12.64 -6.96
N MET A 287 -14.50 -11.49 -6.78
CA MET A 287 -13.08 -11.31 -7.02
C MET A 287 -12.43 -10.70 -5.80
N ARG A 288 -11.36 -11.32 -5.31
CA ARG A 288 -10.59 -10.80 -4.17
C ARG A 288 -9.09 -10.81 -4.46
N PRO A 289 -8.29 -9.87 -3.93
CA PRO A 289 -6.84 -10.00 -3.95
C PRO A 289 -6.47 -11.34 -3.32
N THR A 290 -5.57 -12.12 -3.93
CA THR A 290 -5.24 -13.45 -3.42
C THR A 290 -4.66 -13.39 -2.01
N VAL A 291 -3.90 -12.32 -1.74
CA VAL A 291 -3.28 -11.98 -0.45
C VAL A 291 -4.30 -11.59 0.63
N LEU A 292 -5.56 -11.35 0.25
CA LEU A 292 -6.65 -11.00 1.15
C LEU A 292 -7.64 -12.17 1.22
N PRO A 293 -7.47 -13.13 2.16
CA PRO A 293 -8.31 -14.31 2.23
C PRO A 293 -9.69 -14.02 2.83
N PHE A 294 -10.69 -14.75 2.38
CA PHE A 294 -11.92 -14.90 3.15
C PHE A 294 -11.66 -15.75 4.39
N ASN A 295 -12.49 -15.54 5.42
CA ASN A 295 -12.56 -16.46 6.55
C ASN A 295 -12.86 -17.88 6.07
N TYR A 296 -12.31 -18.85 6.78
CA TYR A 296 -12.42 -20.28 6.47
C TYR A 296 -13.85 -20.73 6.17
N TYR A 297 -14.84 -20.34 6.99
CA TYR A 297 -16.22 -20.78 6.80
C TYR A 297 -16.88 -20.14 5.57
N LEU A 298 -16.48 -18.92 5.20
CA LEU A 298 -16.95 -18.29 3.96
C LEU A 298 -16.36 -18.99 2.74
N GLU A 299 -15.06 -19.31 2.75
CA GLU A 299 -14.42 -20.10 1.69
C GLU A 299 -15.09 -21.47 1.54
N LEU A 300 -15.36 -22.15 2.66
CA LEU A 300 -16.03 -23.44 2.68
C LEU A 300 -17.45 -23.34 2.10
N GLY A 301 -18.24 -22.36 2.53
CA GLY A 301 -19.59 -22.15 2.00
C GLY A 301 -19.61 -21.86 0.49
N LEU A 302 -18.67 -21.05 -0.01
CA LEU A 302 -18.53 -20.81 -1.44
C LEU A 302 -18.18 -22.08 -2.22
N GLN A 303 -17.31 -22.94 -1.67
CA GLN A 303 -16.95 -24.23 -2.27
C GLN A 303 -18.11 -25.23 -2.25
N GLU A 304 -18.87 -25.29 -1.15
CA GLU A 304 -20.07 -26.13 -1.04
C GLU A 304 -21.16 -25.73 -2.05
N TRP A 305 -21.21 -24.44 -2.40
CA TRP A 305 -22.06 -23.93 -3.47
C TRP A 305 -21.48 -24.12 -4.88
N GLY A 306 -20.41 -24.88 -5.00
CA GLY A 306 -19.85 -25.34 -6.27
C GLY A 306 -18.81 -24.40 -6.89
N SER A 307 -18.37 -23.36 -6.19
CA SER A 307 -17.26 -22.52 -6.67
C SER A 307 -15.93 -23.26 -6.56
N ASP A 308 -15.16 -23.28 -7.65
CA ASP A 308 -13.75 -23.69 -7.67
C ASP A 308 -12.85 -22.44 -7.80
N PRO A 309 -12.22 -21.96 -6.71
CA PRO A 309 -11.52 -20.68 -6.72
C PRO A 309 -10.28 -20.71 -7.63
N GLN A 310 -10.23 -19.82 -8.62
CA GLN A 310 -9.13 -19.73 -9.57
C GLN A 310 -8.23 -18.53 -9.27
N GLN A 311 -6.96 -18.77 -9.03
CA GLN A 311 -5.98 -17.68 -8.93
C GLN A 311 -5.61 -17.16 -10.33
N ILE A 312 -5.91 -15.89 -10.58
CA ILE A 312 -5.63 -15.15 -11.81
C ILE A 312 -4.69 -13.99 -11.48
N ALA A 313 -3.42 -14.13 -11.86
CA ALA A 313 -2.38 -13.15 -11.56
C ALA A 313 -2.31 -12.82 -10.04
N SER A 314 -2.76 -11.63 -9.62
CA SER A 314 -2.76 -11.20 -8.21
C SER A 314 -4.10 -11.34 -7.48
N PHE A 315 -5.13 -11.88 -8.11
CA PHE A 315 -6.46 -12.03 -7.52
C PHE A 315 -6.98 -13.47 -7.65
N THR A 316 -7.96 -13.81 -6.83
CA THR A 316 -8.71 -15.07 -6.84
C THR A 316 -10.12 -14.79 -7.31
N LEU A 317 -10.59 -15.57 -8.28
CA LEU A 317 -11.91 -15.55 -8.86
C LEU A 317 -12.76 -16.68 -8.29
N TYR A 318 -13.99 -16.36 -7.92
CA TYR A 318 -15.04 -17.29 -7.57
C TYR A 318 -16.17 -17.14 -8.59
N GLU A 319 -16.64 -18.26 -9.09
CA GLU A 319 -17.74 -18.33 -10.06
C GLU A 319 -18.81 -19.26 -9.48
N LEU A 320 -20.02 -18.75 -9.33
CA LEU A 320 -21.15 -19.47 -8.74
C LEU A 320 -22.26 -19.56 -9.78
N GLU A 321 -22.66 -20.77 -10.15
CA GLU A 321 -23.69 -21.00 -11.15
C GLU A 321 -25.10 -21.02 -10.54
N GLY A 322 -26.00 -20.22 -11.12
CA GLY A 322 -27.43 -20.29 -10.83
C GLY A 322 -27.85 -19.59 -9.54
N ALA A 323 -29.15 -19.71 -9.23
CA ALA A 323 -29.74 -19.11 -8.05
C ALA A 323 -29.34 -19.91 -6.80
N LEU A 324 -28.58 -19.29 -5.91
CA LEU A 324 -28.15 -19.90 -4.66
C LEU A 324 -29.29 -19.93 -3.63
N ASP A 325 -29.48 -21.10 -3.04
CA ASP A 325 -30.46 -21.33 -1.98
C ASP A 325 -29.76 -21.91 -0.74
N PRO A 326 -29.19 -21.06 0.13
CA PRO A 326 -28.47 -21.51 1.31
C PRO A 326 -29.40 -22.31 2.22
N ARG A 327 -28.89 -23.42 2.75
CA ARG A 327 -29.61 -24.28 3.69
C ARG A 327 -28.94 -24.22 5.06
N PRO A 328 -29.17 -23.14 5.83
CA PRO A 328 -28.58 -23.01 7.15
C PRO A 328 -29.01 -24.16 8.05
N GLN A 329 -28.10 -24.59 8.92
CA GLN A 329 -28.28 -25.57 9.98
C GLN A 329 -29.48 -25.23 10.86
N VAL A 330 -29.63 -23.94 11.21
CA VAL A 330 -30.80 -23.42 11.92
C VAL A 330 -31.51 -22.38 11.05
N PRO A 331 -32.61 -22.77 10.38
CA PRO A 331 -33.45 -21.84 9.64
C PRO A 331 -34.12 -20.83 10.58
N LEU A 332 -33.97 -19.54 10.29
CA LEU A 332 -34.57 -18.45 11.06
C LEU A 332 -35.03 -17.35 10.10
N GLN A 333 -36.19 -17.54 9.48
CA GLN A 333 -36.76 -16.70 8.42
C GLN A 333 -37.32 -15.38 8.99
N ALA A 334 -36.44 -14.47 9.41
CA ALA A 334 -36.82 -13.20 10.02
C ALA A 334 -36.59 -12.02 9.06
N GLN A 335 -37.64 -11.29 8.75
CA GLN A 335 -37.56 -10.08 7.93
C GLN A 335 -37.34 -8.84 8.82
N PHE A 336 -36.42 -7.96 8.43
CA PHE A 336 -36.11 -6.68 9.07
C PHE A 336 -36.46 -5.53 8.13
N GLY A 337 -37.47 -4.74 8.49
CA GLY A 337 -38.06 -3.73 7.62
C GLY A 337 -38.59 -4.34 6.32
N ASP A 338 -38.45 -3.62 5.21
CA ASP A 338 -38.71 -4.08 3.84
C ASP A 338 -37.42 -4.40 3.07
N GLU A 339 -36.26 -4.30 3.72
CA GLU A 339 -34.96 -4.30 3.08
C GLU A 339 -34.22 -5.64 3.20
N LEU A 340 -34.29 -6.34 4.35
CA LEU A 340 -33.45 -7.52 4.62
C LEU A 340 -34.24 -8.68 5.20
N GLN A 341 -33.80 -9.90 4.88
CA GLN A 341 -34.31 -11.13 5.47
C GLN A 341 -33.15 -12.00 5.95
N LEU A 342 -33.13 -12.33 7.25
CA LEU A 342 -32.32 -13.41 7.77
C LEU A 342 -32.93 -14.73 7.30
N LEU A 343 -32.12 -15.60 6.71
CA LEU A 343 -32.52 -16.94 6.26
C LEU A 343 -32.27 -18.00 7.34
N GLY A 344 -31.23 -17.78 8.14
CA GLY A 344 -30.78 -18.65 9.21
C GLY A 344 -29.29 -18.52 9.47
N TYR A 345 -28.75 -19.44 10.25
CA TYR A 345 -27.35 -19.43 10.64
C TYR A 345 -26.80 -20.85 10.86
N ASP A 346 -25.49 -20.96 10.69
CA ASP A 346 -24.66 -22.10 11.06
C ASP A 346 -23.80 -21.71 12.26
N PHE A 347 -23.50 -22.69 13.11
CA PHE A 347 -22.63 -22.45 14.24
C PHE A 347 -21.88 -23.73 14.62
N GLU A 348 -20.68 -23.57 15.15
CA GLU A 348 -19.96 -24.64 15.81
C GLU A 348 -19.90 -24.36 17.31
N LEU A 349 -20.09 -25.40 18.14
CA LEU A 349 -19.88 -25.29 19.57
C LEU A 349 -18.39 -25.46 19.86
N PRO A 350 -17.69 -24.40 20.26
CA PRO A 350 -16.27 -24.48 20.51
C PRO A 350 -15.99 -25.22 21.83
N PRO A 351 -14.78 -25.76 22.01
CA PRO A 351 -14.29 -26.13 23.33
C PRO A 351 -14.45 -24.98 24.35
N PRO A 352 -14.49 -25.27 25.66
CA PRO A 352 -14.58 -24.23 26.68
C PRO A 352 -13.47 -23.17 26.51
N PHE A 353 -13.85 -21.89 26.57
CA PHE A 353 -12.99 -20.72 26.43
C PHE A 353 -12.48 -20.41 25.01
N GLU A 354 -12.88 -21.16 23.99
CA GLU A 354 -12.70 -20.81 22.58
C GLU A 354 -13.93 -20.06 22.05
N GLN A 355 -13.73 -19.10 21.14
CA GLN A 355 -14.80 -18.20 20.68
C GLN A 355 -15.91 -18.96 19.95
N PHE A 356 -17.16 -18.49 20.09
CA PHE A 356 -18.25 -18.97 19.26
C PHE A 356 -18.08 -18.40 17.85
N GLU A 357 -18.16 -19.29 16.87
CA GLU A 357 -18.09 -18.96 15.45
C GLU A 357 -19.46 -19.20 14.83
N ILE A 358 -20.03 -18.16 14.23
CA ILE A 358 -21.39 -18.18 13.71
C ILE A 358 -21.37 -17.58 12.30
N VAL A 359 -21.94 -18.29 11.34
CA VAL A 359 -22.17 -17.77 9.98
C VAL A 359 -23.65 -17.52 9.80
N THR A 360 -23.99 -16.31 9.36
CA THR A 360 -25.38 -15.93 9.07
C THR A 360 -25.58 -15.67 7.60
N TYR A 361 -26.78 -16.02 7.12
CA TYR A 361 -27.17 -15.88 5.72
C TYR A 361 -28.33 -14.92 5.61
N TRP A 362 -28.15 -13.87 4.80
CA TRP A 362 -29.13 -12.82 4.63
C TRP A 362 -29.46 -12.65 3.16
N ARG A 363 -30.72 -12.37 2.86
CA ARG A 363 -31.18 -11.98 1.54
C ARG A 363 -31.57 -10.51 1.54
N VAL A 364 -31.06 -9.77 0.57
CA VAL A 364 -31.46 -8.40 0.31
C VAL A 364 -32.80 -8.41 -0.43
N LEU A 365 -33.84 -7.88 0.19
CA LEU A 365 -35.18 -7.78 -0.40
C LEU A 365 -35.29 -6.52 -1.25
N GLN A 366 -34.77 -5.41 -0.74
CA GLN A 366 -34.70 -4.13 -1.42
C GLN A 366 -33.36 -3.44 -1.14
N PRO A 367 -32.78 -2.69 -2.10
CA PRO A 367 -31.57 -1.91 -1.87
C PRO A 367 -31.78 -0.95 -0.69
N PRO A 368 -30.96 -1.04 0.38
CA PRO A 368 -31.12 -0.17 1.54
C PRO A 368 -30.95 1.31 1.19
N THR A 369 -31.80 2.16 1.76
CA THR A 369 -31.77 3.61 1.52
C THR A 369 -30.74 4.36 2.35
N ALA A 370 -30.10 3.67 3.29
CA ALA A 370 -29.04 4.18 4.14
C ALA A 370 -28.12 3.04 4.57
N GLU A 371 -26.94 3.36 5.13
CA GLU A 371 -25.99 2.35 5.59
C GLU A 371 -26.65 1.39 6.59
N ARG A 372 -26.30 0.11 6.50
CA ARG A 372 -26.78 -0.96 7.37
C ARG A 372 -25.60 -1.71 7.96
N ARG A 373 -25.68 -2.00 9.25
CA ARG A 373 -24.77 -2.85 10.01
C ARG A 373 -25.55 -3.95 10.69
N ILE A 374 -24.99 -5.15 10.68
CA ILE A 374 -25.54 -6.30 11.41
C ILE A 374 -24.81 -6.39 12.74
N PHE A 375 -25.56 -6.26 13.84
CA PHE A 375 -25.03 -6.43 15.19
C PHE A 375 -25.38 -7.81 15.73
N MET A 376 -24.52 -8.31 16.60
CA MET A 376 -24.75 -9.48 17.43
C MET A 376 -24.32 -9.17 18.86
N HIS A 377 -25.25 -9.24 19.80
CA HIS A 377 -25.02 -8.99 21.22
C HIS A 377 -25.19 -10.26 22.02
N MET A 378 -24.20 -10.58 22.86
CA MET A 378 -24.29 -11.63 23.86
C MET A 378 -24.60 -11.00 25.22
N LEU A 379 -25.75 -11.35 25.79
CA LEU A 379 -26.25 -10.78 27.05
C LEU A 379 -26.38 -11.84 28.14
N ASP A 380 -26.19 -11.45 29.40
CA ASP A 380 -26.54 -12.28 30.54
C ASP A 380 -28.05 -12.23 30.86
N LYS A 381 -28.49 -13.02 31.84
CA LYS A 381 -29.90 -13.04 32.30
C LYS A 381 -30.44 -11.71 32.83
N ASN A 382 -29.57 -10.75 33.14
CA ASN A 382 -29.93 -9.42 33.63
C ASN A 382 -29.86 -8.35 32.51
N GLY A 383 -29.54 -8.75 31.27
CA GLY A 383 -29.37 -7.86 30.12
C GLY A 383 -28.00 -7.17 30.07
N VAL A 384 -26.99 -7.66 30.80
CA VAL A 384 -25.63 -7.11 30.79
C VAL A 384 -24.87 -7.65 29.57
N MET A 385 -24.19 -6.77 28.83
CA MET A 385 -23.36 -7.13 27.68
C MET A 385 -22.14 -7.96 28.11
N LEU A 386 -22.08 -9.21 27.66
CA LEU A 386 -20.96 -10.14 27.86
C LEU A 386 -19.99 -10.13 26.67
N GLY A 387 -20.48 -9.79 25.50
CA GLY A 387 -19.71 -9.71 24.26
C GLY A 387 -20.56 -9.12 23.14
N GLN A 388 -19.91 -8.58 22.12
CA GLN A 388 -20.59 -8.04 20.96
C GLN A 388 -19.74 -8.20 19.71
N PHE A 389 -20.41 -8.25 18.57
CA PHE A 389 -19.81 -8.20 17.26
C PHE A 389 -20.65 -7.30 16.36
N ASP A 390 -20.00 -6.30 15.76
CA ASP A 390 -20.60 -5.43 14.75
C ASP A 390 -19.88 -5.68 13.44
N GLY A 391 -20.55 -6.33 12.49
CA GLY A 391 -19.94 -6.61 11.19
C GLY A 391 -20.51 -5.74 10.07
N SER A 392 -20.59 -6.34 8.88
CA SER A 392 -20.90 -5.72 7.59
C SER A 392 -19.83 -4.79 7.04
N SER A 393 -18.60 -5.31 6.91
CA SER A 393 -17.53 -4.73 6.07
C SER A 393 -17.90 -4.85 4.57
N ALA A 394 -19.15 -4.54 4.23
CA ALA A 394 -19.82 -4.63 2.95
C ALA A 394 -20.83 -3.46 2.90
N PRO A 395 -20.46 -2.31 2.31
CA PRO A 395 -21.31 -1.13 2.33
C PRO A 395 -22.65 -1.40 1.65
N ALA A 396 -23.73 -1.20 2.40
CA ALA A 396 -25.09 -1.55 1.97
C ALA A 396 -25.59 -0.77 0.75
N GLU A 397 -24.96 0.38 0.45
CA GLU A 397 -25.26 1.19 -0.74
C GLU A 397 -25.00 0.47 -2.08
N PHE A 398 -24.19 -0.59 -2.08
CA PHE A 398 -23.91 -1.39 -3.27
C PHE A 398 -24.78 -2.64 -3.38
N TRP A 399 -25.64 -2.92 -2.40
CA TRP A 399 -26.46 -4.12 -2.39
C TRP A 399 -27.64 -3.98 -3.34
N GLN A 400 -27.94 -5.07 -4.05
CA GLN A 400 -29.07 -5.15 -4.97
C GLN A 400 -30.10 -6.16 -4.47
N THR A 401 -31.35 -6.02 -4.93
CA THR A 401 -32.40 -7.00 -4.65
C THR A 401 -31.97 -8.40 -5.08
N GLY A 402 -32.11 -9.34 -4.16
CA GLY A 402 -31.78 -10.75 -4.33
C GLY A 402 -30.38 -11.11 -3.86
N ASP A 403 -29.47 -10.14 -3.70
CA ASP A 403 -28.10 -10.41 -3.25
C ASP A 403 -28.12 -11.20 -1.94
N LEU A 404 -27.20 -12.16 -1.85
CA LEU A 404 -27.02 -12.99 -0.67
C LEU A 404 -25.81 -12.49 0.12
N VAL A 405 -26.00 -12.13 1.38
CA VAL A 405 -24.92 -11.69 2.27
C VAL A 405 -24.64 -12.83 3.26
N MET A 406 -23.44 -13.40 3.15
CA MET A 406 -22.90 -14.35 4.12
C MET A 406 -21.97 -13.59 5.04
N GLN A 407 -22.23 -13.64 6.35
CA GLN A 407 -21.44 -12.92 7.35
C GLN A 407 -21.00 -13.85 8.47
N TYR A 408 -19.70 -13.86 8.72
CA TYR A 408 -19.07 -14.54 9.83
C TYR A 408 -18.98 -13.62 11.04
N HIS A 409 -19.31 -14.15 12.21
CA HIS A 409 -19.32 -13.45 13.49
C HIS A 409 -18.53 -14.25 14.51
N THR A 410 -17.85 -13.55 15.41
CA THR A 410 -17.26 -14.17 16.60
C THR A 410 -17.81 -13.57 17.89
N LEU A 411 -18.08 -14.42 18.86
CA LEU A 411 -18.44 -14.02 20.21
C LEU A 411 -17.56 -14.69 21.26
N PRO A 412 -17.26 -14.04 22.39
CA PRO A 412 -16.50 -14.66 23.47
C PRO A 412 -17.27 -15.82 24.09
N ASN A 413 -16.57 -16.89 24.46
CA ASN A 413 -17.14 -17.99 25.23
C ASN A 413 -16.64 -17.96 26.68
N ASN A 414 -17.46 -17.39 27.55
CA ASN A 414 -17.12 -17.28 28.97
C ASN A 414 -17.70 -18.43 29.82
N ASN A 415 -18.37 -19.40 29.20
CA ASN A 415 -19.07 -20.50 29.86
C ASN A 415 -20.11 -20.05 30.92
N ILE A 416 -20.71 -18.88 30.69
CA ILE A 416 -21.79 -18.29 31.51
C ILE A 416 -23.09 -18.42 30.69
N PRO A 417 -24.26 -18.69 31.29
CA PRO A 417 -25.53 -18.66 30.55
C PRO A 417 -25.75 -17.31 29.87
N PHE A 418 -26.07 -17.35 28.58
CA PHE A 418 -26.22 -16.17 27.74
C PHE A 418 -27.47 -16.25 26.85
N GLU A 419 -27.87 -15.10 26.33
CA GLU A 419 -28.79 -14.94 25.21
C GLU A 419 -28.05 -14.19 24.09
N ILE A 420 -28.23 -14.63 22.83
CA ILE A 420 -27.66 -13.93 21.68
C ILE A 420 -28.78 -13.19 20.96
N GLN A 421 -28.66 -11.87 20.87
CA GLN A 421 -29.58 -11.00 20.15
C GLN A 421 -28.92 -10.49 18.88
N MET A 422 -29.63 -10.54 17.76
CA MET A 422 -29.14 -10.13 16.46
C MET A 422 -30.13 -9.18 15.79
N GLY A 423 -29.62 -8.14 15.15
CA GLY A 423 -30.46 -7.23 14.39
C GLY A 423 -29.65 -6.36 13.43
N VAL A 424 -30.35 -5.41 12.82
CA VAL A 424 -29.78 -4.49 11.84
C VAL A 424 -29.97 -3.06 12.31
N TYR A 425 -28.93 -2.24 12.19
CA TYR A 425 -28.99 -0.83 12.56
C TYR A 425 -28.31 0.07 11.54
N HIS A 426 -28.64 1.36 11.62
CA HIS A 426 -27.92 2.41 10.89
C HIS A 426 -26.79 2.98 11.76
N PRO A 427 -25.53 2.98 11.30
CA PRO A 427 -24.38 3.41 12.11
C PRO A 427 -24.19 4.92 12.26
N ALA A 428 -25.27 5.71 12.18
CA ALA A 428 -25.26 7.11 12.56
C ALA A 428 -26.20 7.36 13.76
N PRO A 429 -25.81 8.21 14.72
CA PRO A 429 -26.69 8.60 15.83
C PRO A 429 -28.06 9.08 15.31
N PRO A 430 -29.19 8.62 15.89
CA PRO A 430 -29.34 7.92 17.16
C PRO A 430 -29.28 6.37 17.07
N TRP A 431 -28.63 5.82 16.05
CA TRP A 431 -28.50 4.38 15.77
C TRP A 431 -29.85 3.67 15.63
N PRO A 432 -30.74 4.14 14.73
CA PRO A 432 -32.04 3.50 14.55
C PRO A 432 -31.86 2.06 14.09
N ARG A 433 -32.66 1.17 14.66
CA ARG A 433 -32.69 -0.26 14.33
C ARG A 433 -33.87 -0.57 13.43
N LEU A 434 -33.68 -1.50 12.51
CA LEU A 434 -34.78 -2.08 11.75
C LEU A 434 -35.58 -3.00 12.65
N THR A 435 -36.91 -2.98 12.51
CA THR A 435 -37.80 -3.86 13.26
C THR A 435 -38.20 -5.06 12.42
N THR A 436 -38.42 -6.18 13.11
CA THR A 436 -39.03 -7.36 12.53
C THR A 436 -40.51 -7.12 12.21
N ALA A 437 -41.13 -8.04 11.47
CA ALA A 437 -42.58 -8.00 11.22
C ALA A 437 -43.42 -8.00 12.50
N GLU A 438 -42.88 -8.52 13.62
CA GLU A 438 -43.52 -8.54 14.93
C GLU A 438 -43.26 -7.27 15.76
N GLY A 439 -42.47 -6.33 15.23
CA GLY A 439 -42.15 -5.05 15.87
C GLY A 439 -40.95 -5.10 16.84
N ALA A 440 -40.26 -6.22 16.96
CA ALA A 440 -39.02 -6.34 17.73
C ALA A 440 -37.83 -5.76 16.94
N ASP A 441 -36.83 -5.19 17.59
CA ASP A 441 -35.62 -4.64 16.94
C ASP A 441 -34.47 -5.66 16.85
N PHE A 442 -34.70 -6.90 17.28
CA PHE A 442 -33.78 -8.02 17.19
C PHE A 442 -34.52 -9.36 17.09
N VAL A 443 -33.76 -10.42 16.79
CA VAL A 443 -34.14 -11.83 16.96
C VAL A 443 -33.16 -12.52 17.90
N THR A 444 -33.61 -13.55 18.61
CA THR A 444 -32.77 -14.34 19.49
C THR A 444 -32.24 -15.57 18.75
N LEU A 445 -30.91 -15.79 18.78
CA LEU A 445 -30.28 -16.99 18.23
C LEU A 445 -30.15 -18.06 19.32
N THR A 446 -30.49 -19.29 18.97
CA THR A 446 -30.37 -20.46 19.85
C THR A 446 -29.16 -21.31 19.44
N LEU A 447 -28.21 -21.48 20.35
CA LEU A 447 -27.04 -22.36 20.14
C LEU A 447 -27.23 -23.68 20.90
N THR A 448 -28.16 -24.51 20.45
CA THR A 448 -28.40 -25.85 21.02
C THR A 448 -28.09 -26.93 19.99
N GLU A 449 -27.39 -28.00 20.39
CA GLU A 449 -27.32 -29.22 19.56
C GLU A 449 -28.74 -29.76 19.36
N ASN A 450 -29.09 -30.04 18.09
CA ASN A 450 -30.36 -30.65 17.70
C ASN A 450 -30.49 -32.10 18.20
#